data_AF-A0A8T9MRC0-F1
#
_entry.id   AF-A0A8T9MRC0-F1
#
_cell.length_a   1.000
_cell.length_b   1.000
_cell.length_c   1.000
_cell.angle_alpha   90.00
_cell.angle_beta   90.00
_cell.angle_gamma   90.00
#
_symmetry.space_group_name_H-M   'P 1'
#
loop_
_entity.id
_entity.type
_entity.pdbx_description
1 polymer ?
#
loop_
_entity_poly.entity_id
_entity_poly.type
_entity_poly.pdbx_seq_one_letter_code
_entity_poly.pdbx_strand_id
1 'polypeptide(L)'
;MRDFVANDPDVDELTQAKAYITGSFPLRFDTNGKLIANLIAAAYYNRPDDWFDTYNQKINALTAADIKRAWQKHIRPEQMNVVVVGGEKAGEF
;
A
#
# COMPACT_ATOMS: atom_id res chain seq x y z
N MET A 1 3.84 1.46 15.20
CA MET A 1 4.82 1.62 14.10
C MET A 1 6.16 0.94 14.41
N ARG A 2 6.78 1.19 15.58
CA ARG A 2 8.05 0.53 15.95
C ARG A 2 7.92 -1.00 16.01
N ASP A 3 6.83 -1.50 16.61
CA ASP A 3 6.61 -2.95 16.73
C ASP A 3 6.43 -3.64 15.37
N PHE A 4 5.75 -2.99 14.43
CA PHE A 4 5.52 -3.50 13.08
C PHE A 4 6.80 -3.50 12.21
N VAL A 5 7.78 -2.65 12.54
CA VAL A 5 9.12 -2.66 11.91
C VAL A 5 10.02 -3.74 12.53
N ALA A 6 9.84 -4.03 13.82
CA ALA A 6 10.68 -4.97 14.56
C ALA A 6 10.25 -6.44 14.39
N ASN A 7 8.95 -6.70 14.38
CA ASN A 7 8.37 -8.04 14.38
C ASN A 7 7.88 -8.47 13.00
N ASP A 8 7.61 -9.77 12.85
CA ASP A 8 6.97 -10.29 11.65
C ASP A 8 5.48 -9.90 11.63
N PRO A 9 4.87 -9.65 10.46
CA PRO A 9 3.43 -9.43 10.35
C PRO A 9 2.65 -10.65 10.87
N ASP A 10 1.52 -10.39 11.49
CA ASP A 10 0.59 -11.46 11.85
C ASP A 10 0.09 -12.19 10.59
N VAL A 11 -0.04 -13.51 10.69
CA VAL A 11 -0.35 -14.37 9.53
C VAL A 11 -1.78 -14.13 9.03
N ASP A 12 -2.72 -13.89 9.94
CA ASP A 12 -4.11 -13.63 9.58
C ASP A 12 -4.23 -12.23 8.98
N GLU A 13 -3.54 -11.23 9.54
CA GLU A 13 -3.46 -9.89 8.96
C GLU A 13 -2.86 -9.91 7.54
N LEU A 14 -1.76 -10.65 7.33
CA LEU A 14 -1.12 -10.76 6.02
C LEU A 14 -2.06 -11.42 4.99
N THR A 15 -2.76 -12.48 5.41
CA THR A 15 -3.72 -13.19 4.55
C THR A 15 -4.89 -12.29 4.16
N GLN A 16 -5.47 -11.59 5.13
CA GLN A 16 -6.57 -10.64 4.91
C GLN A 16 -6.14 -9.49 4.00
N ALA A 17 -4.95 -8.91 4.24
CA ALA A 17 -4.42 -7.84 3.42
C ALA A 17 -4.22 -8.27 1.96
N LYS A 18 -3.64 -9.45 1.73
CA LYS A 18 -3.49 -10.00 0.37
C LYS A 18 -4.85 -10.20 -0.30
N ALA A 19 -5.78 -10.86 0.38
CA ALA A 19 -7.13 -11.11 -0.15
C ALA A 19 -7.85 -9.81 -0.51
N TYR A 20 -7.75 -8.78 0.33
CA TYR A 20 -8.32 -7.47 0.08
C TYR A 20 -7.69 -6.79 -1.15
N ILE A 21 -6.35 -6.77 -1.24
CA ILE A 21 -5.63 -6.13 -2.37
C ILE A 21 -5.97 -6.83 -3.68
N THR A 22 -5.91 -8.17 -3.73
CA THR A 22 -6.19 -8.92 -4.96
C THR A 22 -7.67 -8.92 -5.32
N GLY A 23 -8.56 -8.97 -4.32
CA GLY A 23 -10.01 -8.96 -4.52
C GLY A 23 -10.54 -7.61 -4.98
N SER A 24 -9.95 -6.51 -4.52
CA SER A 24 -10.31 -5.15 -4.95
C SER A 24 -9.63 -4.72 -6.26
N PHE A 25 -8.70 -5.51 -6.79
CA PHE A 25 -7.94 -5.16 -8.00
C PHE A 25 -8.82 -4.83 -9.22
N PRO A 26 -9.88 -5.57 -9.55
CA PRO A 26 -10.75 -5.24 -10.69
C PRO A 26 -11.43 -3.88 -10.57
N LEU A 27 -11.71 -3.42 -9.35
CA LEU A 27 -12.34 -2.10 -9.09
C LEU A 27 -11.43 -0.91 -9.45
N ARG A 28 -10.15 -1.18 -9.74
CA ARG A 28 -9.24 -0.19 -10.32
C ARG A 28 -9.49 0.06 -11.81
N PHE A 29 -10.36 -0.72 -12.46
CA PHE A 29 -10.66 -0.64 -13.89
C PHE A 29 -12.16 -0.58 -14.19
N ASP A 30 -13.01 -0.45 -13.17
CA ASP A 30 -14.48 -0.47 -13.29
C ASP A 30 -15.09 0.74 -14.03
N THR A 31 -14.28 1.75 -14.37
CA THR A 31 -14.67 2.89 -15.19
C THR A 31 -13.59 3.22 -16.21
N ASN A 32 -13.99 3.80 -17.35
CA ASN A 32 -13.07 4.24 -18.40
C ASN A 32 -12.01 5.21 -17.88
N GLY A 33 -12.39 6.12 -16.96
CA GLY A 33 -11.46 7.08 -16.36
C GLY A 33 -10.35 6.39 -15.57
N LYS A 34 -10.70 5.42 -14.72
CA LYS A 34 -9.71 4.66 -13.95
C LYS A 34 -8.85 3.77 -14.84
N LEU A 35 -9.44 3.16 -15.88
CA LEU A 35 -8.69 2.37 -16.86
C LEU A 35 -7.58 3.20 -17.52
N ILE A 36 -7.93 4.35 -18.10
CA ILE A 36 -6.96 5.23 -18.77
C ILE A 36 -5.89 5.72 -17.80
N ALA A 37 -6.27 6.12 -16.58
CA ALA A 37 -5.32 6.56 -15.56
C ALA A 37 -4.28 5.48 -15.20
N ASN A 38 -4.72 4.22 -15.05
CA ASN A 38 -3.80 3.11 -14.77
C ASN A 38 -2.88 2.80 -15.96
N LEU A 39 -3.39 2.85 -17.20
CA LEU A 39 -2.57 2.65 -18.40
C LEU A 39 -1.49 3.74 -18.55
N ILE A 40 -1.86 5.01 -18.34
CA ILE A 40 -0.91 6.12 -18.35
C ILE A 40 0.15 5.93 -17.28
N ALA A 41 -0.24 5.55 -16.06
CA ALA A 41 0.72 5.28 -15.00
C ALA A 41 1.66 4.12 -15.34
N ALA A 42 1.16 3.04 -15.95
CA ALA A 42 2.01 1.94 -16.39
C ALA A 42 3.06 2.38 -17.42
N ALA A 43 2.65 3.16 -18.42
CA ALA A 43 3.57 3.72 -19.40
C ALA A 43 4.58 4.70 -18.77
N TYR A 44 4.10 5.61 -17.92
CA TYR A 44 4.94 6.62 -17.27
C TYR A 44 6.02 6.01 -16.37
N TYR A 45 5.67 4.98 -15.62
CA TYR A 45 6.62 4.25 -14.76
C TYR A 45 7.37 3.13 -15.50
N ASN A 46 7.27 3.07 -16.84
CA ASN A 46 7.92 2.07 -17.70
C ASN A 46 7.72 0.63 -17.19
N ARG A 47 6.49 0.30 -16.82
CA ARG A 47 6.14 -1.03 -16.33
C ARG A 47 6.13 -2.05 -17.48
N PRO A 48 6.43 -3.32 -17.21
CA PRO A 48 6.32 -4.39 -18.20
C PRO A 48 4.91 -4.50 -18.80
N ASP A 49 4.82 -5.01 -20.03
CA ASP A 49 3.53 -5.19 -20.72
C ASP A 49 2.59 -6.15 -19.99
N ASP A 50 3.15 -7.14 -19.28
CA ASP A 50 2.41 -8.14 -18.48
C ASP A 50 2.02 -7.64 -17.07
N TRP A 51 2.20 -6.34 -16.80
CA TRP A 51 2.13 -5.80 -15.44
C TRP A 51 0.80 -6.10 -14.76
N PHE A 52 -0.32 -5.90 -15.47
CA PHE A 52 -1.66 -6.07 -14.90
C PHE A 52 -2.04 -7.54 -14.74
N ASP A 53 -1.59 -8.40 -15.66
CA ASP A 53 -1.82 -9.85 -15.62
C ASP A 53 -1.07 -10.51 -14.45
N THR A 54 0.16 -10.05 -14.21
CA THR A 54 1.04 -10.62 -13.18
C THR A 54 0.91 -9.94 -11.82
N TYR A 55 0.17 -8.84 -11.71
CA TYR A 55 0.08 -8.06 -10.46
C TYR A 55 -0.37 -8.90 -9.27
N ASN A 56 -1.51 -9.58 -9.41
CA ASN A 56 -2.05 -10.39 -8.31
C ASN A 56 -1.14 -11.56 -7.94
N GLN A 57 -0.44 -12.16 -8.92
CA GLN A 57 0.54 -13.20 -8.69
C GLN A 57 1.73 -12.67 -7.87
N LYS A 58 2.26 -11.49 -8.24
CA LYS A 58 3.34 -10.80 -7.52
C LYS A 58 2.93 -10.48 -6.07
N ILE A 59 1.70 -10.03 -5.83
CA ILE A 59 1.18 -9.78 -4.48
C ILE A 59 1.10 -11.08 -3.66
N ASN A 60 0.55 -12.15 -4.24
CA ASN A 60 0.39 -13.43 -3.54
C ASN A 60 1.72 -14.09 -3.19
N ALA A 61 2.75 -13.89 -4.03
CA ALA A 61 4.09 -14.42 -3.83
C ALA A 61 4.88 -13.75 -2.67
N LEU A 62 4.43 -12.58 -2.17
CA LEU A 62 5.13 -11.89 -1.09
C LEU A 62 5.13 -12.69 0.21
N THR A 63 6.28 -12.82 0.84
CA THR A 63 6.42 -13.49 2.15
C THR A 63 6.43 -12.48 3.30
N ALA A 64 6.14 -12.94 4.52
CA ALA A 64 6.27 -12.12 5.74
C ALA A 64 7.67 -11.49 5.86
N ALA A 65 8.70 -12.23 5.48
CA ALA A 65 10.07 -11.74 5.46
C ALA A 65 10.27 -10.60 4.44
N ASP A 66 9.65 -10.67 3.26
CA ASP A 66 9.74 -9.60 2.25
C ASP A 66 9.10 -8.31 2.77
N ILE A 67 7.94 -8.44 3.41
CA ILE A 67 7.23 -7.31 4.03
C ILE A 67 8.09 -6.69 5.12
N LYS A 68 8.62 -7.49 6.06
CA LYS A 68 9.49 -6.99 7.13
C LYS A 68 10.71 -6.26 6.59
N ARG A 69 11.39 -6.82 5.58
CA ARG A 69 12.54 -6.16 4.94
C ARG A 69 12.16 -4.82 4.31
N ALA A 70 11.00 -4.74 3.65
CA ALA A 70 10.52 -3.48 3.08
C ALA A 70 10.24 -2.43 4.18
N TRP A 71 9.59 -2.83 5.28
CA TRP A 71 9.32 -1.95 6.42
C TRP A 71 10.60 -1.41 7.05
N GLN A 72 11.58 -2.26 7.32
CA GLN A 72 12.87 -1.84 7.89
C GLN A 72 13.69 -0.93 6.96
N LYS A 73 13.54 -1.11 5.64
CA LYS A 73 14.25 -0.30 4.64
C LYS A 73 13.63 1.09 4.49
N HIS A 74 12.31 1.19 4.55
CA HIS A 74 11.59 2.40 4.12
C HIS A 74 10.97 3.19 5.27
N ILE A 75 10.68 2.57 6.41
CA ILE A 75 10.07 3.22 7.57
C ILE A 75 11.12 3.38 8.67
N ARG A 76 11.40 4.64 9.02
CA ARG A 76 12.25 5.03 10.14
C ARG A 76 11.41 5.75 11.20
N PRO A 77 10.86 5.04 12.19
CA PRO A 77 9.99 5.63 13.21
C PRO A 77 10.61 6.83 13.93
N GLU A 78 11.93 6.83 14.09
CA GLU A 78 12.72 7.90 14.69
C GLU A 78 12.83 9.18 13.85
N GLN A 79 12.51 9.11 12.55
CA GLN A 79 12.49 10.25 11.62
C GLN A 79 11.07 10.62 11.16
N MET A 80 10.05 10.08 11.83
CA MET A 80 8.66 10.26 11.43
C MET A 80 8.13 11.61 11.92
N ASN A 81 7.75 12.48 10.99
CA ASN A 81 7.06 13.72 11.30
C ASN A 81 5.55 13.45 11.48
N VAL A 82 5.01 13.83 12.64
CA VAL A 82 3.57 13.71 12.94
C VAL A 82 2.97 15.11 12.99
N VAL A 83 2.04 15.40 12.09
CA VAL A 83 1.31 16.65 12.06
C VAL A 83 -0.11 16.39 12.55
N VAL A 84 -0.53 17.10 13.60
CA VAL A 84 -1.90 17.07 14.12
C VAL A 84 -2.53 18.43 13.84
N VAL A 85 -3.64 18.44 13.10
CA VAL A 85 -4.42 19.64 12.85
C VAL A 85 -5.56 19.69 13.86
N GLY A 86 -5.52 20.65 14.77
CA GLY A 86 -6.64 21.01 15.63
C GLY A 86 -7.42 22.17 15.03
N GLY A 87 -8.75 22.16 15.15
CA GLY A 87 -9.56 23.35 14.90
C GLY A 87 -9.46 24.32 16.10
N GLU A 88 -9.50 25.63 15.84
CA GLU A 88 -9.76 26.63 16.88
C GLU A 88 -10.99 26.23 17.69
N LYS A 89 -10.92 26.33 19.02
CA LYS A 89 -12.15 26.54 19.80
C LYS A 89 -12.69 27.91 19.39
N ALA A 90 -13.82 27.94 18.71
CA ALA A 90 -14.64 29.14 18.63
C ALA A 90 -15.20 29.45 20.05
N GLY A 91 -14.81 30.59 20.61
CA GLY A 91 -15.34 31.19 21.86
C GLY A 91 -14.55 30.85 23.14
N GLU A 92 -14.32 31.75 24.10
CA GLU A 92 -14.67 33.15 24.36
C GLU A 92 -13.60 33.68 25.36
N PHE A 93 -13.17 34.94 25.22
CA PHE A 93 -12.71 35.76 26.35
C PHE A 93 -13.75 36.86 26.56
#